data_AF-A0A7X9HRS3-F1
#
_entry.id   AF-A0A7X9HRS3-F1
#
_cell.length_a   1.000
_cell.length_b   1.000
_cell.length_c   1.000
_cell.angle_alpha   90.00
_cell.angle_beta   90.00
_cell.angle_gamma   90.00
#
_symmetry.space_group_name_H-M   'P 1'
#
loop_
_entity.id
_entity.type
_entity.pdbx_description
1 polymer ?
#
loop_
_entity_poly.entity_id
_entity_poly.type
_entity_poly.pdbx_seq_one_letter_code
_entity_poly.pdbx_strand_id
1 'polypeptide(L)'
;YSNLPKENSILNYDNSGKGFADGVDLIFKGVLPLNITGWISYGFINTKRDWMDYDGLTSSSFDITHNVSLVLKYNIAELWQIGINAKYATGRPYTPVESSFYRSDLNIFEPIYSATNSARYPDYQRVDLRITHFNQISPSISLVAYMEGLNIFNFENIFGYTYSQDYKERKVISSYFGRRMLVFGFMLGF
;
A
#
# COMPACT_ATOMS: atom_id res chain seq x y z
N TYR A 1 22.65 -8.65 -6.85
CA TYR A 1 23.43 -8.54 -5.60
C TYR A 1 24.22 -9.81 -5.37
N SER A 2 25.49 -9.66 -5.04
CA SER A 2 26.38 -10.74 -4.61
C SER A 2 27.06 -10.32 -3.31
N ASN A 3 27.63 -11.28 -2.58
CA ASN A 3 28.42 -11.05 -1.36
C ASN A 3 27.62 -10.44 -0.19
N LEU A 4 26.35 -10.83 -0.03
CA LEU A 4 25.55 -10.40 1.12
C LEU A 4 25.93 -11.22 2.36
N PRO A 5 25.90 -10.62 3.57
CA PRO A 5 26.05 -11.37 4.81
C PRO A 5 25.00 -12.47 4.93
N LYS A 6 25.42 -13.69 5.21
CA LYS A 6 24.58 -14.86 5.44
C LYS A 6 25.05 -15.62 6.67
N GLU A 7 24.12 -16.13 7.46
CA GLU A 7 24.44 -16.95 8.62
C GLU A 7 25.15 -18.23 8.19
N ASN A 8 26.23 -18.55 8.89
CA ASN A 8 27.07 -19.71 8.62
C ASN A 8 27.34 -20.44 9.94
N SER A 9 27.09 -21.74 9.97
CA SER A 9 27.20 -22.56 11.18
C SER A 9 28.62 -22.67 11.77
N ILE A 10 29.66 -22.32 10.99
CA ILE A 10 31.07 -22.40 11.40
C ILE A 10 31.63 -21.00 11.68
N LEU A 11 31.33 -20.03 10.82
CA LEU A 11 31.91 -18.69 10.88
C LEU A 11 31.01 -17.67 11.58
N ASN A 12 29.85 -18.09 12.08
CA ASN A 12 28.67 -17.28 12.44
C ASN A 12 28.09 -16.54 11.24
N TYR A 13 28.91 -15.83 10.45
CA TYR A 13 28.50 -15.18 9.21
C TYR A 13 29.57 -15.33 8.12
N ASP A 14 29.11 -15.42 6.87
CA ASP A 14 29.95 -15.31 5.67
C ASP A 14 29.30 -14.39 4.63
N ASN A 15 29.92 -14.25 3.46
CA ASN A 15 29.43 -13.45 2.34
C ASN A 15 28.83 -14.31 1.21
N SER A 16 28.26 -15.47 1.53
CA SER A 16 27.67 -16.35 0.50
C SER A 16 26.28 -15.90 0.03
N GLY A 17 25.68 -14.92 0.72
CA GLY A 17 24.35 -14.39 0.40
C GLY A 17 24.29 -13.68 -0.95
N LYS A 18 23.09 -13.67 -1.55
CA LYS A 18 22.85 -13.18 -2.91
C LYS A 18 21.42 -12.71 -3.10
N GLY A 19 21.17 -11.99 -4.18
CA GLY A 19 19.82 -11.55 -4.51
C GLY A 19 19.73 -10.83 -5.83
N PHE A 20 18.53 -10.41 -6.21
CA PHE A 20 18.27 -9.60 -7.39
C PHE A 20 17.14 -8.62 -7.11
N ALA A 21 17.08 -7.57 -7.93
CA ALA A 21 16.00 -6.61 -7.94
C ALA A 21 15.82 -6.11 -9.36
N ASP A 22 14.71 -6.53 -9.97
CA ASP A 22 14.31 -6.15 -11.31
C ASP A 22 12.90 -5.57 -11.26
N GLY A 23 12.58 -4.67 -12.18
CA GLY A 23 11.28 -4.01 -12.18
C GLY A 23 11.08 -3.10 -13.36
N VAL A 24 9.85 -2.63 -13.51
CA VAL A 24 9.43 -1.70 -14.56
C VAL A 24 8.45 -0.72 -13.96
N ASP A 25 8.66 0.57 -14.21
CA ASP A 25 7.72 1.62 -13.87
C ASP A 25 7.30 2.35 -15.15
N LEU A 26 5.98 2.45 -15.36
CA LEU A 26 5.36 3.13 -16.49
C LEU A 26 4.42 4.20 -15.99
N ILE A 27 4.45 5.36 -16.63
CA ILE A 27 3.46 6.42 -16.42
C ILE A 27 3.00 6.95 -17.76
N PHE A 28 1.69 7.05 -17.92
CA PHE A 28 1.06 7.73 -19.01
C PHE A 28 0.26 8.90 -18.46
N LYS A 29 0.51 10.10 -18.98
CA LYS A 29 -0.19 11.33 -18.60
C LYS A 29 -0.63 12.04 -19.86
N GLY A 30 -1.89 12.48 -19.90
CA GLY A 30 -2.40 13.19 -21.06
C GLY A 30 -3.87 13.53 -20.97
N VAL A 31 -4.40 13.87 -22.14
CA VAL A 31 -5.82 14.10 -22.38
C VAL A 31 -6.33 12.91 -23.20
N LEU A 32 -7.28 12.18 -22.61
CA LEU A 32 -7.98 11.05 -23.20
C LEU A 32 -9.19 11.54 -24.02
N PRO A 33 -9.81 10.67 -24.84
CA PRO A 33 -11.09 10.97 -25.48
C PRO A 33 -12.12 11.54 -24.51
N LEU A 34 -13.04 12.36 -25.02
CA LEU A 34 -14.03 13.11 -24.22
C LEU A 34 -13.40 14.17 -23.29
N ASN A 35 -12.21 14.69 -23.62
CA ASN A 35 -11.51 15.71 -22.83
C ASN A 35 -11.25 15.32 -21.37
N ILE A 36 -11.12 14.01 -21.09
CA ILE A 36 -10.75 13.51 -19.77
C ILE A 36 -9.25 13.74 -19.60
N THR A 37 -8.86 14.50 -18.58
CA THR A 37 -7.45 14.76 -18.28
C THR A 37 -6.99 13.89 -17.13
N GLY A 38 -5.77 13.38 -17.18
CA GLY A 38 -5.32 12.51 -16.10
C GLY A 38 -4.00 11.82 -16.34
N TRP A 39 -3.73 10.85 -15.48
CA TRP A 39 -2.60 9.96 -15.61
C TRP A 39 -2.92 8.58 -15.03
N ILE A 40 -2.24 7.58 -15.56
CA ILE A 40 -2.20 6.22 -15.03
C ILE A 40 -0.73 5.84 -14.86
N SER A 41 -0.40 5.22 -13.74
CA SER A 41 0.91 4.63 -13.50
C SER A 41 0.76 3.16 -13.15
N TYR A 42 1.75 2.38 -13.57
CA TYR A 42 1.91 0.98 -13.21
C TYR A 42 3.36 0.71 -12.88
N GLY A 43 3.60 0.14 -11.71
CA GLY A 43 4.91 -0.34 -11.31
C GLY A 43 4.86 -1.84 -11.04
N PHE A 44 5.89 -2.53 -11.52
CA PHE A 44 6.17 -3.93 -11.27
C PHE A 44 7.54 -4.06 -10.62
N ILE A 45 7.63 -4.79 -9.52
CA ILE A 45 8.92 -5.13 -8.91
C ILE A 45 8.98 -6.63 -8.64
N ASN A 46 10.17 -7.18 -8.82
CA ASN A 46 10.52 -8.53 -8.45
C ASN A 46 11.87 -8.49 -7.74
N THR A 47 11.84 -8.57 -6.41
CA THR A 47 13.04 -8.44 -5.59
C THR A 47 13.12 -9.62 -4.64
N LYS A 48 14.26 -10.30 -4.62
CA LYS A 48 14.54 -11.37 -3.66
C LYS A 48 15.97 -11.29 -3.16
N ARG A 49 16.15 -11.61 -1.88
CA ARG A 49 17.46 -11.70 -1.24
C ARG A 49 17.53 -12.92 -0.35
N ASP A 50 18.72 -13.52 -0.33
CA ASP A 50 19.18 -14.53 0.59
C ASP A 50 20.22 -13.84 1.49
N TRP A 51 19.81 -13.52 2.71
CA TRP A 51 20.49 -12.59 3.62
C TRP A 51 20.25 -13.03 5.06
N MET A 52 21.30 -12.98 5.89
CA MET A 52 21.30 -13.38 7.30
C MET A 52 20.74 -14.78 7.52
N ASP A 53 19.65 -14.88 8.29
CA ASP A 53 18.97 -16.07 8.78
C ASP A 53 17.84 -16.55 7.84
N TYR A 54 17.76 -16.00 6.62
CA TYR A 54 16.70 -16.39 5.68
C TYR A 54 16.94 -17.82 5.16
N ASP A 55 15.86 -18.59 5.06
CA ASP A 55 15.84 -19.97 4.50
C ASP A 55 16.16 -20.04 2.99
N GLY A 56 16.52 -18.92 2.37
CA GLY A 56 16.86 -18.78 0.95
C GLY A 56 16.40 -17.45 0.35
N LEU A 57 16.23 -17.44 -0.98
CA LEU A 57 15.79 -16.25 -1.72
C LEU A 57 14.36 -15.85 -1.34
N THR A 58 14.27 -14.77 -0.55
CA THR A 58 13.05 -14.31 0.09
C THR A 58 12.70 -12.91 -0.39
N SER A 59 11.41 -12.64 -0.60
CA SER A 59 10.92 -11.30 -0.95
C SER A 59 11.20 -10.30 0.17
N SER A 60 11.47 -9.04 -0.19
CA SER A 60 11.58 -7.95 0.77
C SER A 60 10.24 -7.71 1.48
N SER A 61 10.26 -7.29 2.75
CA SER A 61 9.04 -6.85 3.46
C SER A 61 8.39 -5.60 2.84
N PHE A 62 9.09 -4.93 1.93
CA PHE A 62 8.60 -3.79 1.14
C PHE A 62 8.19 -4.17 -0.29
N ASP A 63 8.15 -5.46 -0.63
CA ASP A 63 7.80 -5.95 -1.97
C ASP A 63 6.30 -5.80 -2.26
N ILE A 64 5.93 -4.66 -2.85
CA ILE A 64 4.64 -4.46 -3.52
C ILE A 64 4.81 -4.79 -5.00
N THR A 65 4.64 -6.07 -5.35
CA THR A 65 4.93 -6.63 -6.68
C THR A 65 4.20 -5.91 -7.82
N HIS A 66 2.93 -5.55 -7.64
CA HIS A 66 2.19 -4.73 -8.60
C HIS A 66 1.61 -3.52 -7.89
N ASN A 67 1.82 -2.33 -8.44
CA ASN A 67 1.16 -1.11 -8.02
C ASN A 67 0.52 -0.41 -9.23
N VAL A 68 -0.71 0.05 -9.07
CA VAL A 68 -1.46 0.80 -10.08
C VAL A 68 -2.03 2.03 -9.42
N SER A 69 -1.87 3.18 -10.05
CA SER A 69 -2.56 4.42 -9.66
C SER A 69 -3.19 5.07 -10.89
N LEU A 70 -4.43 5.50 -10.75
CA LEU A 70 -5.21 6.15 -11.79
C LEU A 70 -5.79 7.43 -11.22
N VAL A 71 -5.53 8.56 -11.87
CA VAL A 71 -6.15 9.84 -11.55
C VAL A 71 -6.75 10.43 -12.81
N LEU A 72 -8.07 10.62 -12.79
CA LEU A 72 -8.83 11.18 -13.91
C LEU A 72 -9.62 12.40 -13.45
N LYS A 73 -9.77 13.38 -14.35
CA LYS A 73 -10.57 14.57 -14.16
C LYS A 73 -11.36 14.85 -15.43
N TYR A 74 -12.63 15.18 -15.26
CA TYR A 74 -13.54 15.47 -16.36
C TYR A 74 -14.42 16.68 -16.00
N ASN A 75 -14.47 17.67 -16.88
CA ASN A 75 -15.35 18.83 -16.73
C ASN A 75 -16.73 18.44 -17.28
N ILE A 76 -17.68 18.21 -16.39
CA ILE A 76 -19.06 17.84 -16.76
C ILE A 76 -19.89 19.05 -17.20
N ALA A 77 -19.48 20.25 -16.76
CA ALA A 77 -20.03 21.53 -17.17
C ALA A 77 -18.96 22.62 -16.99
N GLU A 78 -19.22 23.84 -17.46
CA GLU A 78 -18.29 24.97 -17.39
C GLU A 78 -17.75 25.22 -15.97
N LEU A 79 -18.61 25.05 -14.97
CA LEU A 79 -18.31 25.30 -13.56
C LEU A 79 -18.17 24.02 -12.72
N TRP A 80 -18.29 22.83 -13.32
CA TRP A 80 -18.32 21.56 -12.59
C TRP A 80 -17.30 20.56 -13.11
N GLN A 81 -16.52 19.99 -12.19
CA GLN A 81 -15.53 18.97 -12.48
C GLN A 81 -15.75 17.74 -11.59
N ILE A 82 -15.67 16.56 -12.19
CA ILE A 82 -15.57 15.29 -11.48
C ILE A 82 -14.11 14.83 -11.52
N GLY A 83 -13.63 14.32 -10.39
CA GLY A 83 -12.34 13.66 -10.25
C GLY A 83 -12.50 12.24 -9.73
N ILE A 84 -11.66 11.34 -10.24
CA ILE A 84 -11.54 9.94 -9.78
C ILE A 84 -10.09 9.71 -9.40
N ASN A 85 -9.84 9.09 -8.24
CA ASN A 85 -8.54 8.58 -7.84
C ASN A 85 -8.69 7.12 -7.43
N ALA A 86 -8.10 6.21 -8.20
CA ALA A 86 -8.14 4.78 -7.93
C ALA A 86 -6.73 4.24 -7.71
N LYS A 87 -6.56 3.39 -6.70
CA LYS A 87 -5.30 2.76 -6.35
C LYS A 87 -5.51 1.27 -6.13
N TYR A 88 -4.59 0.49 -6.68
CA TYR A 88 -4.47 -0.94 -6.44
C TYR A 88 -3.02 -1.25 -6.12
N ALA A 89 -2.77 -2.09 -5.11
CA ALA A 89 -1.43 -2.56 -4.82
C ALA A 89 -1.49 -3.97 -4.23
N THR A 90 -0.62 -4.87 -4.70
CA THR A 90 -0.52 -6.19 -4.08
C THR A 90 -0.08 -6.10 -2.62
N GLY A 91 -0.60 -6.98 -1.78
CA GLY A 91 -0.22 -7.01 -0.37
C GLY A 91 1.27 -7.25 -0.16
N ARG A 92 1.84 -6.54 0.82
CA ARG A 92 3.23 -6.72 1.22
C ARG A 92 3.45 -8.10 1.84
N PRO A 93 4.65 -8.70 1.70
CA PRO A 93 4.99 -9.91 2.41
C PRO A 93 5.05 -9.70 3.91
N TYR A 94 4.76 -10.75 4.66
CA TYR A 94 4.96 -10.84 6.10
C TYR A 94 5.30 -12.28 6.47
N THR A 95 5.94 -12.45 7.64
CA THR A 95 6.21 -13.76 8.22
C THR A 95 5.05 -14.16 9.14
N PRO A 96 4.27 -15.20 8.80
CA PRO A 96 3.24 -15.74 9.69
C PRO A 96 3.82 -16.32 10.97
N VAL A 97 3.02 -16.31 12.04
CA VAL A 97 3.23 -17.14 13.22
C VAL A 97 2.39 -18.39 13.04
N GLU A 98 3.03 -19.57 13.00
CA GLU A 98 2.34 -20.85 12.84
C GLU A 98 1.83 -21.39 14.18
N SER A 99 2.64 -21.23 15.21
CA SER A 99 2.32 -21.72 16.56
C SER A 99 3.14 -20.95 17.60
N SER A 100 2.96 -21.31 18.85
CA SER A 100 3.78 -20.82 19.96
C SER A 100 3.97 -21.93 20.97
N PHE A 101 5.01 -21.81 21.78
CA PHE A 101 5.20 -22.68 22.94
C PHE A 101 5.42 -21.85 24.19
N TYR A 102 4.96 -22.37 25.32
CA TYR A 102 5.08 -21.69 26.60
C TYR A 102 6.45 -21.98 27.24
N ARG A 103 7.20 -20.91 27.50
CA ARG A 103 8.48 -20.93 28.18
C ARG A 103 8.30 -20.64 29.66
N SER A 104 8.28 -21.71 30.44
CA SER A 104 8.05 -21.64 31.89
C SER A 104 9.15 -20.90 32.67
N ASP A 105 10.38 -20.91 32.17
CA ASP A 105 11.55 -20.22 32.74
C ASP A 105 11.42 -18.69 32.67
N LEU A 106 10.79 -18.19 31.62
CA LEU A 106 10.60 -16.77 31.36
C LEU A 106 9.15 -16.30 31.57
N ASN A 107 8.22 -17.22 31.78
CA ASN A 107 6.77 -16.96 31.86
C ASN A 107 6.23 -16.20 30.62
N ILE A 108 6.67 -16.60 29.42
CA ILE A 108 6.25 -16.04 28.14
C ILE A 108 5.86 -17.13 27.15
N PHE A 109 5.06 -16.76 26.14
CA PHE A 109 4.90 -17.59 24.94
C PHE A 109 5.92 -17.13 23.90
N GLU A 110 6.67 -18.06 23.34
CA GLU A 110 7.61 -17.80 22.25
C GLU A 110 6.97 -18.23 20.92
N PRO A 111 6.87 -17.33 19.92
CA PRO A 111 6.25 -17.65 18.63
C PRO A 111 7.19 -18.50 17.77
N ILE A 112 6.60 -19.46 17.06
CA ILE A 112 7.23 -20.22 15.99
C ILE A 112 6.75 -19.63 14.67
N TYR A 113 7.67 -19.01 13.94
CA TYR A 113 7.41 -18.38 12.67
C TYR A 113 7.49 -19.37 11.51
N SER A 114 6.70 -19.15 10.45
CA SER A 114 6.95 -19.76 9.15
C SER A 114 8.25 -19.21 8.54
N ALA A 115 8.63 -19.74 7.36
CA ALA A 115 9.66 -19.13 6.52
C ALA A 115 9.45 -17.62 6.34
N THR A 116 10.54 -16.86 6.38
CA THR A 116 10.50 -15.39 6.33
C THR A 116 9.71 -14.88 5.13
N ASN A 117 8.81 -13.92 5.35
CA ASN A 117 8.00 -13.27 4.30
C ASN A 117 7.25 -14.26 3.37
N SER A 118 6.89 -15.45 3.88
CA SER A 118 6.25 -16.52 3.12
C SER A 118 4.77 -16.27 2.75
N ALA A 119 4.10 -15.35 3.44
CA ALA A 119 2.72 -14.97 3.14
C ALA A 119 2.60 -13.48 2.79
N ARG A 120 1.48 -13.08 2.19
CA ARG A 120 1.17 -11.69 1.87
C ARG A 120 -0.11 -11.24 2.56
N TYR A 121 -0.18 -9.96 2.92
CA TYR A 121 -1.45 -9.35 3.32
C TYR A 121 -2.44 -9.36 2.13
N PRO A 122 -3.75 -9.17 2.37
CA PRO A 122 -4.68 -8.89 1.30
C PRO A 122 -4.28 -7.65 0.51
N ASP A 123 -4.66 -7.62 -0.76
CA ASP A 123 -4.33 -6.52 -1.66
C ASP A 123 -5.01 -5.22 -1.23
N TYR A 124 -4.30 -4.11 -1.41
CA TYR A 124 -4.80 -2.78 -1.15
C TYR A 124 -5.64 -2.29 -2.33
N GLN A 125 -6.83 -1.77 -2.05
CA GLN A 125 -7.73 -1.20 -3.04
C GLN A 125 -8.38 0.06 -2.48
N ARG A 126 -8.42 1.12 -3.28
CA ARG A 126 -9.11 2.36 -2.90
C ARG A 126 -9.60 3.08 -4.13
N VAL A 127 -10.84 3.56 -4.07
CA VAL A 127 -11.42 4.45 -5.08
C VAL A 127 -12.01 5.65 -4.37
N ASP A 128 -11.55 6.82 -4.76
CA ASP A 128 -12.03 8.10 -4.27
C ASP A 128 -12.72 8.84 -5.42
N LEU A 129 -13.84 9.49 -5.13
CA LEU A 129 -14.58 10.33 -6.06
C LEU A 129 -14.70 11.73 -5.51
N ARG A 130 -14.43 12.72 -6.36
CA ARG A 130 -14.57 14.13 -6.03
C ARG A 130 -15.45 14.84 -7.03
N ILE A 131 -16.31 15.73 -6.55
CA ILE A 131 -16.97 16.74 -7.35
C ILE A 131 -16.51 18.12 -6.87
N THR A 132 -16.15 18.97 -7.81
CA THR A 132 -15.69 20.33 -7.56
C THR A 132 -16.55 21.31 -8.35
N HIS A 133 -17.01 22.36 -7.68
CA HIS A 133 -17.71 23.49 -8.28
C HIS A 133 -16.81 24.72 -8.22
N PHE A 134 -16.60 25.34 -9.38
CA PHE A 134 -15.88 26.60 -9.53
C PHE A 134 -16.90 27.71 -9.72
N ASN A 135 -16.76 28.83 -9.04
CA ASN A 135 -17.64 29.97 -9.25
C ASN A 135 -16.88 31.28 -9.04
N GLN A 136 -17.26 32.32 -9.78
CA GLN A 136 -16.76 33.67 -9.55
C GLN A 136 -17.89 34.50 -8.93
N ILE A 137 -17.80 34.78 -7.63
CA ILE A 137 -18.87 35.51 -6.91
C ILE A 137 -18.84 37.01 -7.28
N SER A 138 -17.63 37.57 -7.42
CA SER A 138 -17.41 38.95 -7.87
C SER A 138 -16.08 39.03 -8.63
N PRO A 139 -15.75 40.13 -9.34
CA PRO A 139 -14.46 40.25 -10.03
C PRO A 139 -13.23 40.03 -9.14
N SER A 140 -13.36 40.25 -7.84
CA SER A 140 -12.29 40.05 -6.85
C SER A 140 -12.50 38.82 -5.96
N ILE A 141 -13.56 38.03 -6.15
CA ILE A 141 -13.85 36.87 -5.29
C ILE A 141 -14.13 35.64 -6.13
N SER A 142 -13.24 34.65 -6.04
CA SER A 142 -13.43 33.31 -6.59
C SER A 142 -13.81 32.32 -5.48
N LEU A 143 -14.67 31.37 -5.80
CA LEU A 143 -15.12 30.29 -4.94
C LEU A 143 -14.76 28.95 -5.58
N VAL A 144 -14.13 28.07 -4.81
CA VAL A 144 -13.99 26.65 -5.15
C VAL A 144 -14.61 25.83 -4.04
N ALA A 145 -15.75 25.20 -4.32
CA ALA A 145 -16.40 24.28 -3.39
C ALA A 145 -16.19 22.84 -3.85
N TYR A 146 -16.08 21.90 -2.92
CA TYR A 146 -15.91 20.49 -3.27
C TYR A 146 -16.57 19.56 -2.26
N MET A 147 -16.93 18.39 -2.77
CA MET A 147 -17.33 17.23 -1.99
C MET A 147 -16.55 16.02 -2.49
N GLU A 148 -16.00 15.23 -1.58
CA GLU A 148 -15.14 14.10 -1.87
C GLU A 148 -15.55 12.90 -1.02
N GLY A 149 -15.83 11.78 -1.68
CA GLY A 149 -15.99 10.47 -1.05
C GLY A 149 -14.68 9.71 -1.16
N LEU A 150 -14.01 9.52 -0.03
CA LEU A 150 -12.82 8.69 0.09
C LEU A 150 -13.24 7.23 0.32
N ASN A 151 -12.60 6.30 -0.38
CA ASN A 151 -12.90 4.87 -0.38
C ASN A 151 -14.40 4.58 -0.53
N ILE A 152 -14.98 5.03 -1.65
CA ILE A 152 -16.43 4.98 -1.89
C ILE A 152 -17.02 3.56 -1.81
N PHE A 153 -16.24 2.53 -2.11
CA PHE A 153 -16.65 1.13 -2.04
C PHE A 153 -16.44 0.51 -0.65
N ASN A 154 -15.82 1.25 0.28
CA ASN A 154 -15.47 0.78 1.62
C ASN A 154 -14.64 -0.51 1.60
N PHE A 155 -13.63 -0.57 0.71
CA PHE A 155 -12.68 -1.67 0.70
C PHE A 155 -11.94 -1.75 2.04
N GLU A 156 -11.91 -2.94 2.64
CA GLU A 156 -11.21 -3.18 3.89
C GLU A 156 -9.72 -3.35 3.65
N ASN A 157 -8.94 -2.30 3.92
CA ASN A 157 -7.50 -2.31 3.73
C ASN A 157 -6.79 -2.64 5.05
N ILE A 158 -6.17 -3.82 5.09
CA ILE A 158 -5.43 -4.31 6.26
C ILE A 158 -4.05 -3.65 6.30
N PHE A 159 -3.72 -3.01 7.42
CA PHE A 159 -2.39 -2.48 7.67
C PHE A 159 -1.46 -3.56 8.24
N GLY A 160 -1.95 -4.38 9.17
CA GLY A 160 -1.15 -5.39 9.82
C GLY A 160 -1.97 -6.40 10.60
N TYR A 161 -1.27 -7.38 11.17
CA TYR A 161 -1.84 -8.31 12.15
C TYR A 161 -1.19 -8.09 13.50
N THR A 162 -1.98 -8.18 14.56
CA THR A 162 -1.50 -8.37 15.93
C THR A 162 -1.99 -9.71 16.44
N TYR A 163 -1.36 -10.22 17.49
CA TYR A 163 -1.62 -11.53 18.05
C TYR A 163 -1.95 -11.42 19.54
N SER A 164 -2.75 -12.35 20.05
CA SER A 164 -2.88 -12.56 21.50
C SER A 164 -1.53 -12.90 22.12
N GLN A 165 -1.42 -12.80 23.45
CA GLN A 165 -0.18 -13.11 24.17
C GLN A 165 0.30 -14.54 23.89
N ASP A 166 -0.60 -15.48 23.67
CA ASP A 166 -0.30 -16.88 23.35
C ASP A 166 -0.23 -17.16 21.84
N TYR A 167 -0.33 -16.13 20.99
CA TYR A 167 -0.30 -16.19 19.53
C TYR A 167 -1.39 -17.04 18.86
N LYS A 168 -2.41 -17.50 19.61
CA LYS A 168 -3.50 -18.32 19.05
C LYS A 168 -4.54 -17.50 18.32
N GLU A 169 -4.79 -16.28 18.76
CA GLU A 169 -5.74 -15.38 18.13
C GLU A 169 -5.00 -14.30 17.35
N ARG A 170 -5.38 -14.13 16.08
CA ARG A 170 -4.89 -13.05 15.23
C ARG A 170 -5.97 -11.99 15.07
N LYS A 171 -5.62 -10.72 15.31
CA LYS A 171 -6.50 -9.57 15.11
C LYS A 171 -6.00 -8.69 13.96
N VAL A 172 -6.94 -8.22 13.15
CA VAL A 172 -6.67 -7.33 12.03
C VAL A 172 -6.48 -5.91 12.55
N ILE A 173 -5.39 -5.26 12.13
CA ILE A 173 -5.19 -3.82 12.28
C ILE A 173 -5.60 -3.18 10.97
N SER A 174 -6.75 -2.50 10.96
CA SER A 174 -7.20 -1.71 9.81
C SER A 174 -6.56 -0.32 9.81
N SER A 175 -6.34 0.25 8.63
CA SER A 175 -5.91 1.65 8.53
C SER A 175 -7.04 2.60 8.94
N TYR A 176 -6.73 3.63 9.74
CA TYR A 176 -7.69 4.68 10.14
C TYR A 176 -8.28 5.40 8.92
N PHE A 177 -7.42 5.72 7.93
CA PHE A 177 -7.83 6.30 6.64
C PHE A 177 -8.26 5.24 5.61
N GLY A 178 -8.46 4.00 6.05
CA GLY A 178 -8.91 2.88 5.22
C GLY A 178 -10.42 2.77 5.14
N ARG A 179 -11.20 3.48 5.97
CA ARG A 179 -12.66 3.45 5.95
C ARG A 179 -13.23 4.49 4.98
N ARG A 180 -14.46 4.28 4.53
CA ARG A 180 -15.20 5.29 3.76
C ARG A 180 -15.36 6.59 4.56
N MET A 181 -15.03 7.71 3.94
CA MET A 181 -15.14 9.03 4.57
C MET A 181 -15.69 10.04 3.57
N LEU A 182 -16.58 10.90 4.01
CA LEU A 182 -17.07 12.03 3.24
C LEU A 182 -16.36 13.30 3.72
N VAL A 183 -15.83 14.07 2.79
CA VAL A 183 -15.17 15.34 3.03
C VAL A 183 -15.86 16.40 2.18
N PHE A 184 -16.08 17.57 2.75
CA PHE A 184 -16.60 18.72 2.04
C PHE A 184 -15.82 19.94 2.48
N GLY A 185 -15.69 20.91 1.58
CA GLY A 185 -14.98 22.13 1.89
C GLY A 185 -15.14 23.17 0.80
N PHE A 186 -14.70 24.37 1.09
CA PHE A 186 -14.64 25.44 0.12
C PHE A 186 -13.41 26.32 0.37
N MET A 187 -13.02 27.05 -0.67
CA MET A 187 -11.95 28.04 -0.65
C MET A 187 -12.47 29.31 -1.29
N LEU A 188 -12.18 30.46 -0.67
CA LEU A 188 -12.40 31.78 -1.24
C LEU A 188 -11.03 32.37 -1.62
N GLY A 189 -10.88 32.77 -2.88
CA GLY A 189 -9.75 33.58 -3.34
C GLY A 189 -10.19 35.03 -3.45
N PHE A 190 -9.40 35.95 -2.88
CA PHE A 190 -9.59 37.40 -2.90
C PHE A 190 -8.57 38.08 -3.83
#